data_AF-A0A7S4MUX6-F1
#
_entry.id   AF-A0A7S4MUX6-F1
#
_cell.length_a   1.000
_cell.length_b   1.000
_cell.length_c   1.000
_cell.angle_alpha   90.00
_cell.angle_beta   90.00
_cell.angle_gamma   90.00
#
_symmetry.space_group_name_H-M   'P 1'
#
loop_
_entity.id
_entity.type
_entity.pdbx_description
1 polymer ?
#
loop_
_entity_poly.entity_id
_entity_poly.type
_entity_poly.pdbx_seq_one_letter_code
_entity_poly.pdbx_strand_id
1 'polypeptide(L)'
;MSLEGSSAMEEDETEPSFGGAASAVTSAADDAGCSHVVHLLLHRFGVFDFAGFARAPDSDTARYVDEVRRGLYPAEFTGNEDDYDDVEDVDGGLVLPWTHTPAKEPSASLALLEEFLHLLIVLTTELPPPSPSSKSDHAAQARLRLRREVVHKLVSGPKTHSELAEVHHVLPNRDNDVLSEEGKKVNPDDATGAALEAVLAEVAERKVSLGGKLSADHWELRRGGWAEYDPAFFHMSLRCHQIAAEKKPAGP
;
A
#
# COMPACT_ATOMS: atom_id res chain seq x y z
N MET A 1 0.88 60.18 57.94
CA MET A 1 -0.26 59.27 57.70
C MET A 1 0.04 58.54 56.42
N SER A 2 0.07 57.22 56.53
CA SER A 2 0.45 56.23 55.51
C SER A 2 -0.27 56.43 54.19
N LEU A 3 0.40 56.09 53.10
CA LEU A 3 -0.17 55.27 52.02
C LEU A 3 0.98 54.62 51.26
N GLU A 4 1.06 53.30 51.44
CA GLU A 4 1.92 52.37 50.72
C GLU A 4 1.45 52.25 49.26
N GLY A 5 2.40 52.12 48.34
CA GLY A 5 2.13 51.88 46.92
C GLY A 5 3.33 51.21 46.29
N SER A 6 3.49 49.91 46.57
CA SER A 6 4.48 49.05 45.91
C SER A 6 3.74 48.15 44.93
N SER A 7 3.95 48.42 43.65
CA SER A 7 3.46 47.66 42.50
C SER A 7 4.65 46.87 41.95
N ALA A 8 4.64 45.56 42.15
CA ALA A 8 5.62 44.65 41.54
C ALA A 8 5.03 44.08 40.25
N MET A 9 5.65 44.44 39.12
CA MET A 9 5.61 43.74 37.83
C MET A 9 6.21 42.34 38.03
N GLU A 10 5.54 41.26 37.62
CA GLU A 10 5.51 40.70 36.26
C GLU A 10 6.90 40.18 35.82
N GLU A 11 7.18 38.93 36.18
CA GLU A 11 8.18 38.09 35.50
C GLU A 11 7.48 36.80 35.04
N ASP A 12 7.24 36.77 33.74
CA ASP A 12 6.75 35.67 32.91
C ASP A 12 7.97 34.81 32.53
N GLU A 13 8.11 33.62 33.13
CA GLU A 13 9.19 32.69 32.81
C GLU A 13 8.75 31.77 31.65
N THR A 14 9.19 32.12 30.45
CA THR A 14 9.12 31.27 29.26
C THR A 14 10.34 30.35 29.17
N GLU A 15 10.07 29.04 29.27
CA GLU A 15 10.77 27.83 28.79
C GLU A 15 12.31 27.64 28.90
N PRO A 16 12.69 26.37 29.11
CA PRO A 16 13.58 25.76 28.12
C PRO A 16 13.02 24.47 27.51
N SER A 17 12.97 24.49 26.17
CA SER A 17 13.04 23.37 25.26
C SER A 17 14.03 22.29 25.73
N PHE A 18 13.55 21.04 25.86
CA PHE A 18 14.38 19.86 25.70
C PHE A 18 13.70 18.87 24.76
N GLY A 19 14.21 18.84 23.53
CA GLY A 19 14.01 17.72 22.62
C GLY A 19 14.62 16.45 23.19
N GLY A 20 13.78 15.45 23.42
CA GLY A 20 14.17 14.06 23.62
C GLY A 20 13.67 13.27 22.44
N ALA A 21 14.58 12.92 21.53
CA ALA A 21 14.33 11.99 20.44
C ALA A 21 13.68 10.72 21.01
N ALA A 22 12.46 10.40 20.55
CA ALA A 22 11.95 9.04 20.64
C ALA A 22 12.87 8.18 19.79
N SER A 23 13.89 7.61 20.43
CA SER A 23 14.66 6.50 19.89
C SER A 23 13.67 5.34 19.79
N ALA A 24 13.06 5.20 18.61
CA ALA A 24 12.46 3.96 18.19
C ALA A 24 13.59 2.94 18.06
N VAL A 25 13.97 2.34 19.19
CA VAL A 25 14.57 1.02 19.19
C VAL A 25 13.44 0.08 18.77
N THR A 26 13.19 0.00 17.46
CA THR A 26 12.48 -1.15 16.90
C THR A 26 13.38 -2.34 17.18
N SER A 27 12.98 -3.15 18.15
CA SER A 27 13.72 -4.34 18.49
C SER A 27 13.76 -5.23 17.24
N ALA A 28 14.95 -5.66 16.84
CA ALA A 28 15.14 -6.56 15.70
C ALA A 28 14.43 -7.93 15.88
N ALA A 29 13.75 -8.15 17.02
CA ALA A 29 12.95 -9.33 17.30
C ALA A 29 11.55 -9.28 16.64
N ASP A 30 11.02 -8.10 16.31
CA ASP A 30 9.69 -7.98 15.67
C ASP A 30 9.72 -8.29 14.15
N ASP A 31 10.86 -8.11 13.49
CA ASP A 31 11.03 -8.43 12.05
C ASP A 31 10.95 -9.94 11.77
N ALA A 32 11.33 -10.77 12.74
CA ALA A 32 11.18 -12.23 12.64
C ALA A 32 9.71 -12.66 12.64
N GLY A 33 8.84 -11.92 13.34
CA GLY A 33 7.39 -12.16 13.36
C GLY A 33 6.72 -11.82 12.03
N CYS A 34 7.04 -10.66 11.45
CA CYS A 34 6.50 -10.23 10.15
C CYS A 34 6.92 -11.17 9.02
N SER A 35 8.21 -11.53 8.96
CA SER A 35 8.70 -12.48 7.94
C SER A 35 8.07 -13.87 8.10
N HIS A 36 7.84 -14.34 9.33
CA HIS A 36 7.15 -15.59 9.62
C HIS A 36 5.69 -15.58 9.19
N VAL A 37 4.94 -14.51 9.50
CA VAL A 37 3.55 -14.33 9.06
C VAL A 37 3.46 -14.26 7.55
N VAL A 38 4.31 -13.48 6.89
CA VAL A 38 4.32 -13.40 5.42
C VAL A 38 4.61 -14.78 4.80
N HIS A 39 5.56 -15.55 5.34
CA HIS A 39 5.79 -16.94 4.91
C HIS A 39 4.55 -17.83 5.09
N LEU A 40 3.88 -17.74 6.24
CA LEU A 40 2.69 -18.53 6.56
C LEU A 40 1.50 -18.17 5.66
N LEU A 41 1.34 -16.89 5.33
CA LEU A 41 0.36 -16.41 4.36
C LEU A 41 0.73 -16.85 2.94
N LEU A 42 1.98 -16.72 2.51
CA LEU A 42 2.42 -17.18 1.18
C LEU A 42 2.23 -18.70 0.98
N HIS A 43 2.47 -19.49 2.03
CA HIS A 43 2.12 -20.91 2.10
C HIS A 43 0.61 -21.13 1.96
N ARG A 44 -0.21 -20.42 2.75
CA ARG A 44 -1.67 -20.63 2.81
C ARG A 44 -2.42 -20.24 1.53
N PHE A 45 -1.87 -19.35 0.70
CA PHE A 45 -2.46 -18.96 -0.60
C PHE A 45 -2.00 -19.82 -1.77
N GLY A 46 -1.11 -20.79 -1.54
CA GLY A 46 -0.45 -21.49 -2.64
C GLY A 46 0.30 -20.53 -3.56
N VAL A 47 0.75 -19.36 -3.06
CA VAL A 47 1.49 -18.38 -3.88
C VAL A 47 2.81 -18.99 -4.35
N PHE A 48 3.40 -19.88 -3.57
CA PHE A 48 4.55 -20.67 -3.99
C PHE A 48 4.23 -21.63 -5.14
N ASP A 49 3.08 -22.31 -5.10
CA ASP A 49 2.60 -23.16 -6.20
C ASP A 49 2.25 -22.33 -7.45
N PHE A 50 1.59 -21.18 -7.26
CA PHE A 50 1.25 -20.23 -8.32
C PHE A 50 2.51 -19.63 -8.99
N ALA A 51 3.55 -19.32 -8.22
CA ALA A 51 4.82 -18.80 -8.70
C ALA A 51 5.78 -19.88 -9.22
N GLY A 52 5.38 -21.16 -9.21
CA GLY A 52 6.18 -22.27 -9.73
C GLY A 52 7.40 -22.62 -8.87
N PHE A 53 7.44 -22.18 -7.61
CA PHE A 53 8.41 -22.68 -6.65
C PHE A 53 8.07 -24.14 -6.34
N ALA A 54 9.08 -25.01 -6.40
CA ALA A 54 8.88 -26.45 -6.26
C ALA A 54 8.34 -26.78 -4.86
N ARG A 55 7.04 -27.09 -4.79
CA ARG A 55 6.31 -27.68 -3.66
C ARG A 55 6.67 -27.06 -2.32
N ALA A 56 5.84 -26.11 -1.91
CA ALA A 56 5.76 -25.76 -0.51
C ALA A 56 5.43 -27.06 0.30
N PRO A 57 6.11 -27.34 1.45
CA PRO A 57 5.96 -28.58 2.27
C PRO A 57 4.54 -29.01 2.69
N ASP A 58 3.52 -28.26 2.30
CA ASP A 58 2.11 -28.30 2.70
C ASP A 58 1.27 -29.41 2.06
N SER A 59 1.82 -30.20 1.14
CA SER A 59 1.11 -31.38 0.59
C SER A 59 1.62 -32.72 1.13
N ASP A 60 2.72 -32.74 1.89
CA ASP A 60 3.33 -33.96 2.41
C ASP A 60 3.47 -33.85 3.93
N THR A 61 2.38 -34.20 4.63
CA THR A 61 2.34 -34.25 6.10
C THR A 61 3.44 -35.14 6.67
N ALA A 62 3.83 -36.22 5.97
CA ALA A 62 4.91 -37.09 6.40
C ALA A 62 6.27 -36.39 6.33
N ARG A 63 6.52 -35.60 5.28
CA ARG A 63 7.73 -34.78 5.17
C ARG A 63 7.79 -33.70 6.24
N TYR A 64 6.69 -33.00 6.51
CA TYR A 64 6.65 -32.00 7.58
C TYR A 64 6.95 -32.63 8.96
N VAL A 65 6.37 -33.79 9.25
CA VAL A 65 6.66 -34.55 10.48
C VAL A 65 8.14 -34.96 10.55
N ASP A 66 8.75 -35.38 9.44
CA ASP A 66 10.20 -35.65 9.38
C ASP A 66 11.05 -34.40 9.66
N GLU A 67 10.71 -33.27 9.05
CA GLU A 67 11.43 -32.01 9.23
C GLU A 67 11.32 -31.47 10.67
N VAL A 68 10.15 -31.62 11.31
CA VAL A 68 9.94 -31.34 12.73
C VAL A 68 10.76 -32.28 13.61
N ARG A 69 10.75 -33.59 13.35
CA ARG A 69 11.58 -34.57 14.07
C ARG A 69 13.08 -34.28 13.94
N ARG A 70 13.49 -33.66 12.83
CA ARG A 70 14.87 -33.23 12.58
C ARG A 70 15.22 -31.88 13.21
N GLY A 71 14.28 -31.26 13.93
CA GLY A 71 14.48 -29.99 14.64
C GLY A 71 14.58 -28.78 13.70
N LEU A 72 14.14 -28.92 12.44
CA LEU A 72 14.15 -27.82 11.47
C LEU A 72 13.00 -26.83 11.72
N TYR A 73 11.94 -27.28 12.39
CA TYR A 73 10.78 -26.48 12.75
C TYR A 73 10.38 -26.71 14.21
N PRO A 74 9.89 -25.68 14.91
CA PRO A 74 9.32 -25.84 16.24
C PRO A 74 8.02 -26.67 16.13
N ALA A 75 7.92 -27.72 16.95
CA ALA A 75 6.72 -28.53 17.04
C ALA A 75 5.79 -27.98 18.12
N GLU A 76 4.53 -27.71 17.81
CA GLU A 76 3.48 -27.55 18.82
C GLU A 76 2.71 -28.85 18.93
N PHE A 77 3.24 -29.81 19.69
CA PHE A 77 2.49 -30.99 20.08
C PHE A 77 1.55 -30.62 21.23
N THR A 78 0.25 -30.79 21.03
CA THR A 78 -0.76 -30.54 22.08
C THR A 78 -1.02 -31.78 22.96
N GLY A 79 -0.32 -32.88 22.69
CA GLY A 79 -0.40 -34.12 23.48
C GLY A 79 0.52 -34.08 24.71
N ASN A 80 0.08 -34.67 25.81
CA ASN A 80 0.93 -34.92 26.98
C ASN A 80 2.16 -35.72 26.55
N GLU A 81 3.34 -35.33 27.05
CA GLU A 81 4.63 -35.97 26.71
C GLU A 81 4.75 -37.44 27.15
N ASP A 82 3.71 -38.01 27.77
CA ASP A 82 3.69 -39.36 28.33
C ASP A 82 2.97 -40.40 27.45
N ASP A 83 2.41 -40.01 26.29
CA ASP A 83 1.55 -40.87 25.44
C ASP A 83 2.24 -41.29 24.12
N TYR A 84 3.57 -41.44 24.13
CA TYR A 84 4.38 -41.71 22.92
C TYR A 84 4.48 -43.19 22.50
N ASP A 85 3.87 -44.12 23.22
CA ASP A 85 4.06 -45.57 22.97
C ASP A 85 3.04 -46.20 22.00
N ASP A 86 2.02 -45.46 21.53
CA ASP A 86 1.03 -45.97 20.56
C ASP A 86 0.91 -45.04 19.32
N VAL A 87 1.91 -45.12 18.43
CA VAL A 87 2.09 -44.21 17.27
C VAL A 87 1.34 -44.67 16.00
N GLU A 88 0.19 -45.32 16.14
CA GLU A 88 -0.66 -45.63 14.97
C GLU A 88 -1.74 -44.56 14.70
N ASP A 89 -2.03 -43.65 15.63
CA ASP A 89 -2.98 -42.53 15.45
C ASP A 89 -2.27 -41.16 15.44
N VAL A 90 -1.52 -40.88 14.37
CA VAL A 90 -0.88 -39.56 14.11
C VAL A 90 -1.93 -38.46 13.81
N ASP A 91 -3.21 -38.80 13.75
CA ASP A 91 -4.29 -37.90 13.33
C ASP A 91 -4.80 -36.96 14.45
N GLY A 92 -4.42 -37.19 15.71
CA GLY A 92 -5.11 -36.58 16.86
C GLY A 92 -4.62 -35.22 17.37
N GLY A 93 -3.39 -34.77 17.04
CA GLY A 93 -2.80 -33.63 17.78
C GLY A 93 -1.74 -32.80 17.04
N LEU A 94 -1.49 -33.06 15.77
CA LEU A 94 -0.52 -32.27 14.99
C LEU A 94 -1.16 -30.95 14.57
N VAL A 95 -0.79 -29.86 15.24
CA VAL A 95 -1.15 -28.50 14.81
C VAL A 95 -0.32 -28.17 13.58
N LEU A 96 -0.94 -28.30 12.41
CA LEU A 96 -0.27 -28.06 11.13
C LEU A 96 0.13 -26.58 11.04
N PRO A 97 1.26 -26.22 10.40
CA PRO A 97 1.78 -24.84 10.39
C PRO A 97 0.76 -23.80 9.92
N TRP A 98 -0.18 -24.19 9.05
CA TRP A 98 -1.24 -23.29 8.56
C TRP A 98 -2.37 -23.02 9.55
N THR A 99 -2.41 -23.77 10.66
CA THR A 99 -3.32 -23.57 11.80
C THR A 99 -2.67 -22.79 12.96
N HIS A 100 -1.34 -22.67 12.96
CA HIS A 100 -0.61 -21.88 13.93
C HIS A 100 -0.77 -20.38 13.65
N THR A 101 -1.24 -19.65 14.66
CA THR A 101 -1.18 -18.18 14.69
C THR A 101 -0.19 -17.78 15.78
N PRO A 102 0.87 -17.01 15.47
CA PRO A 102 1.78 -16.54 16.52
C PRO A 102 1.08 -15.55 17.48
N ALA A 103 -0.06 -14.99 17.07
CA ALA A 103 -0.87 -14.10 17.89
C ALA A 103 -1.79 -14.90 18.83
N LYS A 104 -1.40 -14.98 20.11
CA LYS A 104 -2.22 -15.58 21.17
C LYS A 104 -3.40 -14.70 21.58
N GLU A 105 -3.25 -13.38 21.43
CA GLU A 105 -4.28 -12.40 21.78
C GLU A 105 -5.25 -12.16 20.62
N PRO A 106 -6.58 -12.06 20.88
CA PRO A 106 -7.58 -11.80 19.85
C PRO A 106 -7.35 -10.49 19.08
N SER A 107 -6.85 -9.45 19.75
CA SER A 107 -6.55 -8.15 19.13
C SER A 107 -5.42 -8.25 18.11
N ALA A 108 -4.35 -8.98 18.43
CA ALA A 108 -3.25 -9.22 17.51
C ALA A 108 -3.67 -10.11 16.32
N SER A 109 -4.53 -11.11 16.56
CA SER A 109 -5.08 -11.93 15.48
C SER A 109 -5.95 -11.11 14.51
N LEU A 110 -6.74 -10.15 15.01
CA LEU A 110 -7.53 -9.24 14.18
C LEU A 110 -6.63 -8.32 13.34
N ALA A 111 -5.56 -7.78 13.93
CA ALA A 111 -4.59 -6.96 13.18
C ALA A 111 -3.91 -7.76 12.06
N LEU A 112 -3.51 -9.00 12.33
CA LEU A 112 -2.93 -9.88 11.29
C LEU A 112 -3.93 -10.20 10.18
N LEU A 113 -5.21 -10.42 10.53
CA LEU A 113 -6.27 -10.64 9.56
C LEU A 113 -6.51 -9.39 8.69
N GLU A 114 -6.45 -8.19 9.28
CA GLU A 114 -6.56 -6.92 8.56
C GLU A 114 -5.43 -6.74 7.55
N GLU A 115 -4.17 -6.90 7.98
CA GLU A 115 -2.99 -6.81 7.10
C GLU A 115 -3.04 -7.84 5.97
N PHE A 116 -3.47 -9.04 6.30
CA PHE A 116 -3.62 -10.11 5.33
C PHE A 116 -4.73 -9.84 4.31
N LEU A 117 -5.89 -9.37 4.76
CA LEU A 117 -6.97 -8.98 3.86
C LEU A 117 -6.50 -7.84 2.95
N HIS A 118 -5.75 -6.89 3.49
CA HIS A 118 -5.13 -5.82 2.72
C HIS A 118 -4.18 -6.36 1.65
N LEU A 119 -3.32 -7.31 2.01
CA LEU A 119 -2.43 -7.98 1.05
C LEU A 119 -3.21 -8.70 -0.05
N LEU A 120 -4.30 -9.40 0.27
CA LEU A 120 -5.14 -10.07 -0.73
C LEU A 120 -5.85 -9.09 -1.64
N ILE A 121 -6.32 -7.96 -1.11
CA ILE A 121 -6.88 -6.88 -1.92
C ILE A 121 -5.81 -6.39 -2.88
N VAL A 122 -4.62 -6.02 -2.41
CA VAL A 122 -3.51 -5.56 -3.27
C VAL A 122 -3.16 -6.61 -4.31
N LEU A 123 -3.02 -7.88 -3.92
CA LEU A 123 -2.70 -8.96 -4.85
C LEU A 123 -3.77 -9.11 -5.92
N THR A 124 -5.06 -8.97 -5.60
CA THR A 124 -6.16 -9.19 -6.56
C THR A 124 -6.49 -7.95 -7.39
N THR A 125 -6.34 -6.75 -6.85
CA THR A 125 -6.62 -5.48 -7.54
C THR A 125 -5.44 -5.00 -8.36
N GLU A 126 -4.21 -5.38 -7.99
CA GLU A 126 -2.97 -4.93 -8.63
C GLU A 126 -2.19 -6.07 -9.28
N LEU A 127 -2.87 -7.19 -9.61
CA LEU A 127 -2.27 -8.17 -10.49
C LEU A 127 -1.74 -7.43 -11.73
N PRO A 128 -0.49 -7.70 -12.14
CA PRO A 128 0.01 -7.14 -13.38
C PRO A 128 -0.96 -7.57 -14.49
N PRO A 129 -1.42 -6.63 -15.34
CA PRO A 129 -2.27 -7.02 -16.44
C PRO A 129 -1.52 -8.02 -17.33
N PRO A 130 -2.27 -8.82 -18.11
CA PRO A 130 -1.66 -9.79 -19.00
C PRO A 130 -0.58 -9.13 -19.85
N SER A 131 0.50 -9.89 -20.09
CA SER A 131 1.62 -9.40 -20.91
C SER A 131 1.08 -8.85 -22.23
N PRO A 132 1.49 -7.63 -22.63
CA PRO A 132 0.94 -7.00 -23.81
C PRO A 132 1.27 -7.81 -25.05
N SER A 133 0.28 -7.96 -25.92
CA SER A 133 0.37 -8.74 -27.16
C SER A 133 1.15 -8.00 -28.28
N SER A 134 1.24 -6.67 -28.17
CA SER A 134 1.91 -5.81 -29.15
C SER A 134 2.41 -4.52 -28.48
N LYS A 135 3.26 -3.76 -29.19
CA LYS A 135 3.71 -2.43 -28.72
C LYS A 135 2.56 -1.44 -28.55
N SER A 136 1.57 -1.47 -29.46
CA SER A 136 0.40 -0.60 -29.38
C SER A 136 -0.48 -0.94 -28.18
N ASP A 137 -0.64 -2.23 -27.89
CA ASP A 137 -1.36 -2.72 -26.72
C ASP A 137 -0.65 -2.31 -25.43
N HIS A 138 0.69 -2.44 -25.39
CA HIS A 138 1.47 -1.98 -24.26
C HIS A 138 1.32 -0.47 -24.01
N ALA A 139 1.39 0.35 -25.06
CA ALA A 139 1.17 1.79 -24.95
C ALA A 139 -0.24 2.12 -24.41
N ALA A 140 -1.27 1.42 -24.90
CA ALA A 140 -2.64 1.57 -24.40
C ALA A 140 -2.75 1.21 -22.91
N GLN A 141 -2.16 0.09 -22.48
CA GLN A 141 -2.16 -0.33 -21.08
C GLN A 141 -1.41 0.66 -20.18
N ALA A 142 -0.24 1.15 -20.62
CA ALA A 142 0.53 2.17 -19.90
C ALA A 142 -0.25 3.47 -19.76
N ARG A 143 -0.95 3.89 -20.82
CA ARG A 143 -1.81 5.08 -20.81
C ARG A 143 -3.01 4.92 -19.88
N LEU A 144 -3.63 3.74 -19.84
CA LEU A 144 -4.72 3.45 -18.90
C LEU A 144 -4.26 3.53 -17.44
N ARG A 145 -3.06 3.01 -17.13
CA ARG A 145 -2.49 3.14 -15.78
C ARG A 145 -2.18 4.59 -15.42
N LEU A 146 -1.54 5.34 -16.32
CA LEU A 146 -1.34 6.79 -16.13
C LEU A 146 -2.66 7.53 -15.90
N ARG A 147 -3.71 7.19 -16.67
CA ARG A 147 -5.06 7.73 -16.50
C ARG A 147 -5.63 7.41 -15.12
N ARG A 148 -5.52 6.17 -14.66
CA ARG A 148 -5.95 5.76 -13.32
C ARG A 148 -5.26 6.61 -12.25
N GLU A 149 -3.93 6.73 -12.30
CA GLU A 149 -3.17 7.57 -11.36
C GLU A 149 -3.64 9.03 -11.34
N VAL A 150 -3.80 9.63 -12.53
CA VAL A 150 -4.22 11.04 -12.67
C VAL A 150 -5.62 11.26 -12.12
N VAL A 151 -6.57 10.39 -12.45
CA VAL A 151 -7.95 10.47 -11.93
C VAL A 151 -7.93 10.44 -10.40
N HIS A 152 -7.22 9.48 -9.81
CA HIS A 152 -7.16 9.32 -8.36
C HIS A 152 -6.44 10.48 -7.66
N LYS A 153 -5.45 11.07 -8.32
CA LYS A 153 -4.80 12.27 -7.78
C LYS A 153 -5.76 13.47 -7.77
N LEU A 154 -6.57 13.62 -8.82
CA LEU A 154 -7.51 14.74 -9.00
C LEU A 154 -8.81 14.64 -8.19
N VAL A 155 -9.28 13.44 -7.82
CA VAL A 155 -10.46 13.31 -6.94
C VAL A 155 -10.22 13.93 -5.55
N SER A 156 -8.95 14.00 -5.11
CA SER A 156 -8.59 14.65 -3.85
C SER A 156 -8.68 16.19 -3.91
N GLY A 157 -8.67 16.78 -5.10
CA GLY A 157 -8.84 18.22 -5.32
C GLY A 157 -8.04 18.75 -6.52
N PRO A 158 -8.11 20.07 -6.76
CA PRO A 158 -7.37 20.71 -7.84
C PRO A 158 -5.85 20.52 -7.67
N LYS A 159 -5.13 20.24 -8.77
CA LYS A 159 -3.69 19.98 -8.76
C LYS A 159 -2.95 20.77 -9.83
N THR A 160 -1.77 21.26 -9.49
CA THR A 160 -0.84 21.83 -10.46
C THR A 160 -0.26 20.75 -11.38
N HIS A 161 0.25 21.15 -12.55
CA HIS A 161 0.94 20.21 -13.44
C HIS A 161 2.13 19.52 -12.75
N SER A 162 2.90 20.25 -11.94
CA SER A 162 4.04 19.71 -11.19
C SER A 162 3.64 18.64 -10.18
N GLU A 163 2.54 18.83 -9.44
CA GLU A 163 2.03 17.80 -8.53
C GLU A 163 1.56 16.55 -9.31
N LEU A 164 0.96 16.75 -10.49
CA LEU A 164 0.52 15.65 -11.33
C LEU A 164 1.70 14.90 -11.96
N ALA A 165 2.81 15.55 -12.26
CA ALA A 165 4.00 14.90 -12.83
C ALA A 165 4.58 13.81 -11.92
N GLU A 166 4.36 13.88 -10.60
CA GLU A 166 4.80 12.86 -9.66
C GLU A 166 4.20 11.46 -9.92
N VAL A 167 3.10 11.36 -10.68
CA VAL A 167 2.52 10.05 -11.04
C VAL A 167 3.52 9.16 -11.79
N HIS A 168 4.46 9.75 -12.53
CA HIS A 168 5.51 9.00 -13.22
C HIS A 168 6.47 8.30 -12.25
N HIS A 169 6.60 8.75 -11.00
CA HIS A 169 7.43 8.06 -10.01
C HIS A 169 6.78 6.77 -9.47
N VAL A 170 5.46 6.66 -9.59
CA VAL A 170 4.69 5.50 -9.09
C VAL A 170 4.47 4.48 -10.22
N LEU A 171 4.44 4.93 -11.47
CA LEU A 171 4.33 4.04 -12.62
C LEU A 171 5.59 3.16 -12.78
N PRO A 172 5.43 1.89 -13.22
CA PRO A 172 6.56 1.04 -13.55
C PRO A 172 7.45 1.67 -14.64
N ASN A 173 8.78 1.56 -14.51
CA ASN A 173 9.73 2.09 -15.50
C ASN A 173 9.41 1.65 -16.94
N ARG A 174 9.03 0.39 -17.12
CA ARG A 174 8.62 -0.17 -18.41
C ARG A 174 7.51 0.63 -19.10
N ASP A 175 6.59 1.18 -18.33
CA ASP A 175 5.49 1.98 -18.86
C ASP A 175 5.93 3.42 -19.13
N ASN A 176 6.73 4.00 -18.24
CA ASN A 176 7.32 5.32 -18.47
C ASN A 176 8.14 5.35 -19.76
N ASP A 177 8.90 4.29 -20.06
CA ASP A 177 9.65 4.18 -21.30
C ASP A 177 8.73 4.24 -22.53
N VAL A 178 7.64 3.47 -22.53
CA VAL A 178 6.69 3.44 -23.65
C VAL A 178 5.94 4.75 -23.79
N LEU A 179 5.49 5.34 -22.68
CA LEU A 179 4.83 6.64 -22.66
C LEU A 179 5.77 7.75 -23.17
N SER A 180 7.06 7.68 -22.81
CA SER A 180 8.08 8.60 -23.30
C SER A 180 8.30 8.43 -24.81
N GLU A 181 8.36 7.22 -25.33
CA GLU A 181 8.47 7.00 -26.79
C GLU A 181 7.26 7.52 -27.57
N GLU A 182 6.05 7.45 -27.02
CA GLU A 182 4.87 8.10 -27.61
C GLU A 182 4.92 9.63 -27.49
N GLY A 183 5.28 10.13 -26.30
CA GLY A 183 5.41 11.54 -26.01
C GLY A 183 6.43 12.25 -26.90
N LYS A 184 7.56 11.60 -27.22
CA LYS A 184 8.58 12.13 -28.14
C LYS A 184 8.04 12.49 -29.53
N LYS A 185 6.97 11.82 -29.98
CA LYS A 185 6.32 12.11 -31.27
C LYS A 185 5.54 13.42 -31.24
N VAL A 186 5.14 13.87 -30.05
CA VAL A 186 4.36 15.09 -29.82
C VAL A 186 5.28 16.23 -29.40
N ASN A 187 6.11 16.00 -28.38
CA ASN A 187 7.11 16.93 -27.89
C ASN A 187 8.40 16.18 -27.55
N PRO A 188 9.46 16.28 -28.37
CA PRO A 188 10.72 15.58 -28.11
C PRO A 188 11.48 16.12 -26.88
N ASP A 189 11.27 17.39 -26.50
CA ASP A 189 11.97 18.02 -25.38
C ASP A 189 11.33 17.72 -24.01
N ASP A 190 10.04 17.40 -24.00
CA ASP A 190 9.29 17.00 -22.80
C ASP A 190 8.29 15.87 -23.11
N ALA A 191 8.85 14.70 -23.37
CA ALA A 191 8.08 13.52 -23.77
C ALA A 191 7.12 13.03 -22.68
N THR A 192 7.58 12.98 -21.43
CA THR A 192 6.76 12.56 -20.28
C THR A 192 5.64 13.56 -20.01
N GLY A 193 5.92 14.87 -20.06
CA GLY A 193 4.90 15.90 -19.94
C GLY A 193 3.87 15.84 -21.05
N ALA A 194 4.29 15.56 -22.29
CA ALA A 194 3.35 15.38 -23.41
C ALA A 194 2.38 14.21 -23.20
N ALA A 195 2.85 13.08 -22.67
CA ALA A 195 2.00 11.94 -22.34
C ALA A 195 1.00 12.28 -21.23
N LEU A 196 1.44 13.00 -20.19
CA LEU A 196 0.59 13.47 -19.09
C LEU A 196 -0.47 14.46 -19.58
N GLU A 197 -0.09 15.46 -20.37
CA GLU A 197 -1.00 16.44 -20.95
C GLU A 197 -2.06 15.77 -21.85
N ALA A 198 -1.68 14.75 -22.62
CA ALA A 198 -2.62 13.98 -23.43
C ALA A 198 -3.68 13.25 -22.60
N VAL A 199 -3.35 12.82 -21.38
CA VAL A 199 -4.32 12.23 -20.44
C VAL A 199 -5.16 13.32 -19.77
N LEU A 200 -4.54 14.41 -19.30
CA LEU A 200 -5.24 15.53 -18.67
C LEU A 200 -6.27 16.18 -19.59
N ALA A 201 -5.96 16.31 -20.88
CA ALA A 201 -6.90 16.81 -21.88
C ALA A 201 -8.19 15.96 -22.00
N GLU A 202 -8.14 14.68 -21.63
CA GLU A 202 -9.29 13.77 -21.65
C GLU A 202 -10.10 13.82 -20.35
N VAL A 203 -9.42 13.77 -19.19
CA VAL A 203 -10.07 13.57 -17.89
C VAL A 203 -10.28 14.85 -17.08
N ALA A 204 -9.57 15.93 -17.41
CA ALA A 204 -9.49 17.12 -16.57
C ALA A 204 -9.85 18.41 -17.33
N GLU A 205 -10.19 19.43 -16.56
CA GLU A 205 -10.33 20.81 -17.00
C GLU A 205 -9.23 21.65 -16.38
N ARG A 206 -8.48 22.38 -17.21
CA ARG A 206 -7.51 23.36 -16.74
C ARG A 206 -8.25 24.63 -16.32
N LYS A 207 -8.16 24.99 -15.04
CA LYS A 207 -8.60 26.29 -14.53
C LYS A 207 -7.43 27.26 -14.57
N VAL A 208 -7.49 28.18 -15.52
CA VAL A 208 -6.50 29.25 -15.66
C VAL A 208 -6.75 30.27 -14.57
N SER A 209 -5.69 30.65 -13.84
CA SER A 209 -5.76 31.68 -12.80
C SER A 209 -6.02 33.06 -13.42
N LEU A 210 -7.29 33.40 -13.64
CA LEU A 210 -7.72 34.68 -14.22
C LEU A 210 -7.72 35.77 -13.14
N GLY A 211 -6.57 36.41 -12.95
CA GLY A 211 -6.51 37.72 -12.31
C GLY A 211 -5.33 37.93 -11.38
N GLY A 212 -4.17 38.32 -11.92
CA GLY A 212 -3.09 39.07 -11.26
C GLY A 212 -2.41 38.46 -10.02
N LYS A 213 -3.00 37.44 -9.40
CA LYS A 213 -2.41 36.63 -8.35
C LYS A 213 -1.53 35.59 -9.03
N LEU A 214 -0.28 35.50 -8.57
CA LEU A 214 0.76 34.57 -8.98
C LEU A 214 0.42 33.09 -8.66
N SER A 215 -0.84 32.68 -8.75
CA SER A 215 -1.24 31.28 -8.58
C SER A 215 -1.02 30.54 -9.88
N ALA A 216 -0.39 29.36 -9.80
CA ALA A 216 -0.21 28.48 -10.95
C ALA A 216 -1.57 28.05 -11.55
N ASP A 217 -1.55 27.55 -12.77
CA ASP A 217 -2.73 26.87 -13.34
C ASP A 217 -2.96 25.56 -12.60
N HIS A 218 -4.24 25.24 -12.37
CA HIS A 218 -4.64 24.01 -11.71
C HIS A 218 -5.55 23.19 -12.63
N TRP A 219 -5.52 21.89 -12.44
CA TRP A 219 -6.36 20.93 -13.11
C TRP A 219 -7.40 20.40 -12.15
N GLU A 220 -8.63 20.30 -12.63
CA GLU A 220 -9.75 19.72 -11.89
C GLU A 220 -10.33 18.55 -12.66
N LEU A 221 -10.74 17.49 -11.95
CA LEU A 221 -11.35 16.33 -12.59
C LEU A 221 -12.70 16.73 -13.23
N ARG A 222 -12.92 16.32 -14.48
CA ARG A 222 -14.22 16.46 -15.14
C ARG A 222 -15.27 15.61 -14.42
N ARG A 223 -16.53 16.03 -14.51
CA ARG A 223 -17.66 15.27 -13.93
C ARG A 223 -17.68 13.80 -14.37
N GLY A 224 -17.38 13.52 -15.65
CA GLY A 224 -17.34 12.15 -16.19
C GLY A 224 -16.21 11.28 -15.62
N GLY A 225 -15.10 11.89 -15.19
CA GLY A 225 -13.96 11.16 -14.64
C GLY A 225 -14.24 10.52 -13.28
N TRP A 226 -15.26 11.00 -12.54
CA TRP A 226 -15.66 10.41 -11.26
C TRP A 226 -16.21 8.99 -11.38
N ALA A 227 -16.61 8.55 -12.57
CA ALA A 227 -17.02 7.17 -12.82
C ALA A 227 -15.83 6.19 -12.74
N GLU A 228 -14.60 6.68 -12.89
CA GLU A 228 -13.36 5.90 -12.80
C GLU A 228 -12.73 5.93 -11.40
N TYR A 229 -13.35 6.63 -10.45
CA TYR A 229 -12.89 6.64 -9.06
C TYR A 229 -13.10 5.29 -8.39
N ASP A 230 -12.00 4.70 -7.93
CA ASP A 230 -11.92 3.44 -7.20
C ASP A 230 -11.60 3.72 -5.72
N PRO A 231 -12.52 3.43 -4.78
CA PRO A 231 -12.30 3.62 -3.36
C PRO A 231 -11.26 2.66 -2.77
N ALA A 232 -10.85 1.61 -3.49
CA ALA A 232 -9.79 0.69 -3.10
C ALA A 232 -8.40 1.08 -3.65
N PHE A 233 -8.29 2.25 -4.32
CA PHE A 233 -7.04 2.70 -4.93
C PHE A 233 -5.95 3.07 -3.90
N PHE A 234 -5.06 2.11 -3.65
CA PHE A 234 -4.04 2.15 -2.59
C PHE A 234 -2.89 3.16 -2.76
N HIS A 235 -2.63 3.71 -3.96
CA HIS A 235 -1.63 4.79 -4.12
C HIS A 235 -2.11 6.15 -3.56
N MET A 236 -3.34 6.22 -3.05
CA MET A 236 -3.91 7.40 -2.43
C MET A 236 -4.05 7.23 -0.91
N SER A 237 -3.72 8.28 -0.15
CA SER A 237 -3.86 8.24 1.31
C SER A 237 -5.32 8.16 1.77
N LEU A 238 -5.57 7.62 2.97
CA LEU A 238 -6.91 7.56 3.58
C LEU A 238 -7.59 8.94 3.64
N ARG A 239 -6.83 9.99 3.98
CA ARG A 239 -7.32 11.37 4.01
C ARG A 239 -7.80 11.83 2.63
N CYS A 240 -7.07 11.47 1.58
CA CYS A 240 -7.45 11.78 0.21
C CYS A 240 -8.71 11.01 -0.22
N HIS A 241 -8.88 9.75 0.19
CA HIS A 241 -10.12 8.99 -0.02
C HIS A 241 -11.32 9.64 0.68
N GLN A 242 -11.16 10.11 1.91
CA GLN A 242 -12.21 10.83 2.65
C GLN A 242 -12.63 12.09 1.90
N ILE A 243 -11.67 12.91 1.47
CA ILE A 243 -11.93 14.12 0.68
C ILE A 243 -12.64 13.76 -0.63
N ALA A 244 -12.21 12.70 -1.32
CA ALA A 244 -12.84 12.25 -2.55
C ALA A 244 -14.29 11.81 -2.32
N ALA A 245 -14.57 11.09 -1.23
CA ALA A 245 -15.92 10.67 -0.86
C ALA A 245 -16.85 11.86 -0.59
N GLU A 246 -16.36 12.89 0.09
CA GLU A 246 -17.10 14.13 0.38
C GLU A 246 -17.37 14.97 -0.88
N LYS A 247 -16.41 15.00 -1.82
CA LYS A 247 -16.50 15.80 -3.06
C LYS A 247 -17.23 15.08 -4.20
N LYS A 248 -17.50 13.79 -4.05
CA LYS A 248 -18.12 12.97 -5.10
C LYS A 248 -19.45 13.61 -5.52
N PRO A 249 -19.63 13.95 -6.81
CA PRO A 249 -20.86 14.57 -7.26
C PRO A 249 -22.03 13.61 -7.04
N ALA A 250 -23.18 14.15 -6.61
CA ALA A 250 -24.42 13.38 -6.57
C ALA A 250 -24.70 12.80 -7.97
N GLY A 251 -25.18 11.56 -7.98
CA GLY A 251 -25.55 10.86 -9.21
C GLY A 251 -26.53 11.69 -10.06
N PRO A 252 -26.55 11.48 -11.38
CA PRO A 252 -27.53 12.11 -12.26
C PRO A 252 -28.98 11.79 -11.86
#